data_AF-A0A669QDR2-F1
#
_entry.id   AF-A0A669QDR2-F1
#
_cell.length_a   1.000
_cell.length_b   1.000
_cell.length_c   1.000
_cell.angle_alpha   90.00
_cell.angle_beta   90.00
_cell.angle_gamma   90.00
#
_symmetry.space_group_name_H-M   'P 1'
#
loop_
_entity.id
_entity.type
_entity.pdbx_description
1 polymer ?
#
loop_
_entity_poly.entity_id
_entity_poly.type
_entity_poly.pdbx_seq_one_letter_code
_entity_poly.pdbx_strand_id
1 'polypeptide(L)'
;MCAKEKNKEIISPTVVIFSPSKQEIQQKKKATLVCLASGFYPDHLSLVWTKNGKKMTEGVGTDETSTLNGSTYALTSRLRISAQEWFNPLNRFECTAEFFKNGSLELIHKFIYGDAGCYIFRENYQRSATAGKFVYIMLIFKSILYGIFVMGMMLWYKKMY
;
A
#
# COMPACT_ATOMS: atom_id res chain seq x y z
N MET A 1 -8.33 30.25 -38.97
CA MET A 1 -9.53 30.69 -38.21
C MET A 1 -9.52 29.94 -36.89
N CYS A 2 -9.19 30.60 -35.77
CA CYS A 2 -9.32 29.97 -34.47
C CYS A 2 -10.82 29.83 -34.18
N ALA A 3 -11.31 28.59 -34.11
CA ALA A 3 -12.66 28.33 -33.66
C ALA A 3 -12.76 28.84 -32.22
N LYS A 4 -13.61 29.85 -32.01
CA LYS A 4 -13.91 30.40 -30.69
C LYS A 4 -14.64 29.29 -29.93
N GLU A 5 -13.96 28.61 -29.01
CA GLU A 5 -14.59 27.54 -28.26
C GLU A 5 -15.74 28.13 -27.44
N LYS A 6 -16.93 27.56 -27.60
CA LYS A 6 -18.17 28.02 -26.98
C LYS A 6 -17.97 28.15 -25.46
N ASN A 7 -18.66 29.11 -24.85
CA ASN A 7 -18.70 29.38 -23.41
C ASN A 7 -19.07 28.11 -22.61
N LYS A 8 -18.09 27.22 -22.39
CA LYS A 8 -18.24 26.00 -21.60
C LYS A 8 -17.96 26.37 -20.14
N GLU A 9 -18.88 25.97 -19.28
CA GLU A 9 -18.79 26.19 -17.84
C GLU A 9 -17.52 25.54 -17.27
N ILE A 10 -16.82 26.24 -16.38
CA ILE A 10 -15.65 25.70 -15.68
C ILE A 10 -16.13 24.80 -14.55
N ILE A 11 -15.78 23.52 -14.62
CA ILE A 11 -16.24 22.47 -13.70
C ILE A 11 -15.07 22.03 -12.83
N SER A 12 -15.24 22.12 -11.51
CA SER A 12 -14.22 21.71 -10.53
C SER A 12 -14.09 20.17 -10.47
N PRO A 13 -12.88 19.63 -10.25
CA PRO A 13 -12.66 18.19 -10.16
C PRO A 13 -13.26 17.58 -8.89
N THR A 14 -13.72 16.34 -9.02
CA THR A 14 -13.89 15.44 -7.88
C THR A 14 -12.62 14.63 -7.68
N VAL A 15 -12.02 14.73 -6.50
CA VAL A 15 -10.79 14.02 -6.13
C VAL A 15 -11.11 12.83 -5.24
N VAL A 16 -10.52 11.68 -5.53
CA VAL A 16 -10.63 10.43 -4.75
C VAL A 16 -9.26 9.78 -4.63
N ILE A 17 -8.96 9.21 -3.46
CA ILE A 17 -7.75 8.41 -3.24
C ILE A 17 -8.13 6.96 -2.99
N PHE A 18 -7.49 6.05 -3.71
CA PHE A 18 -7.62 4.61 -3.56
C PHE A 18 -6.43 4.04 -2.80
N SER A 19 -6.74 3.16 -1.85
CA SER A 19 -5.74 2.40 -1.09
C SER A 19 -5.01 1.38 -1.98
N PRO A 20 -3.81 0.94 -1.59
CA PRO A 20 -3.04 -0.02 -2.37
C PRO A 20 -3.72 -1.39 -2.45
N SER A 21 -3.42 -2.12 -3.52
CA SER A 21 -3.88 -3.51 -3.66
C SER A 21 -3.20 -4.42 -2.65
N LYS A 22 -3.99 -5.25 -1.96
CA LYS A 22 -3.45 -6.28 -1.04
C LYS A 22 -2.48 -7.23 -1.74
N GLN A 23 -2.75 -7.57 -3.00
CA GLN A 23 -1.91 -8.47 -3.78
C GLN A 23 -0.53 -7.85 -4.05
N GLU A 24 -0.49 -6.57 -4.39
CA GLU A 24 0.77 -5.84 -4.61
C GLU A 24 1.63 -5.86 -3.34
N ILE A 25 1.02 -5.55 -2.21
CA ILE A 25 1.71 -5.54 -0.92
C ILE A 25 2.27 -6.92 -0.60
N GLN A 26 1.47 -7.98 -0.76
CA GLN A 26 1.88 -9.34 -0.42
C GLN A 26 3.04 -9.83 -1.31
N GLN A 27 2.93 -9.61 -2.62
CA GLN A 27 3.87 -10.17 -3.60
C GLN A 27 5.12 -9.32 -3.78
N LYS A 28 4.98 -7.99 -3.77
CA LYS A 28 6.06 -7.05 -4.12
C LYS A 28 6.58 -6.26 -2.91
N LYS A 29 5.93 -6.36 -1.74
CA LYS A 29 6.24 -5.55 -0.54
C LYS A 29 6.30 -4.04 -0.83
N LYS A 30 5.51 -3.60 -1.82
CA LYS A 30 5.31 -2.20 -2.23
C LYS A 30 3.83 -1.87 -2.13
N ALA A 31 3.55 -0.59 -1.98
CA ALA A 31 2.20 -0.05 -1.90
C ALA A 31 2.08 1.11 -2.87
N THR A 32 1.14 1.04 -3.81
CA THR A 32 0.80 2.14 -4.70
C THR A 32 -0.56 2.74 -4.36
N LEU A 33 -0.53 4.00 -3.93
CA LEU A 33 -1.72 4.84 -3.74
C LEU A 33 -2.10 5.46 -5.08
N VAL A 34 -3.39 5.60 -5.34
CA VAL A 34 -3.88 6.19 -6.60
C VAL A 34 -4.80 7.35 -6.29
N CYS A 35 -4.50 8.53 -6.82
CA CYS A 35 -5.33 9.71 -6.76
C CYS A 35 -5.96 9.96 -8.12
N LEU A 36 -7.28 10.00 -8.17
CA LEU A 36 -8.06 10.27 -9.36
C LEU A 36 -8.75 11.61 -9.19
N ALA A 37 -8.43 12.58 -10.05
CA ALA A 37 -9.24 13.76 -10.30
C ALA A 37 -10.12 13.49 -11.51
N SER A 38 -11.44 13.69 -11.40
CA SER A 38 -12.38 13.39 -12.48
C SER A 38 -13.50 14.42 -12.56
N GLY A 39 -14.13 14.54 -13.73
CA GLY A 39 -15.28 15.41 -13.93
C GLY A 39 -14.93 16.90 -14.04
N PHE A 40 -13.68 17.24 -14.37
CA PHE A 40 -13.24 18.64 -14.46
C PHE A 40 -13.21 19.16 -15.91
N TYR A 41 -13.35 20.47 -16.06
CA TYR A 41 -13.20 21.17 -17.33
C TYR A 41 -12.76 22.62 -17.04
N PRO A 42 -11.76 23.20 -17.72
CA PRO A 42 -10.98 22.66 -18.85
C PRO A 42 -9.95 21.58 -18.42
N ASP A 43 -9.08 21.14 -19.32
CA ASP A 43 -8.15 20.02 -19.12
C ASP A 43 -6.92 20.30 -18.22
N HIS A 44 -6.72 21.56 -17.82
CA HIS A 44 -5.58 21.99 -17.01
C HIS A 44 -5.80 21.72 -15.52
N LEU A 45 -5.10 20.72 -14.99
CA LEU A 45 -5.10 20.35 -13.57
C LEU A 45 -3.75 19.75 -13.18
N SER A 46 -3.23 20.09 -12.01
CA SER A 46 -1.99 19.52 -11.44
C SER A 46 -2.32 18.70 -10.19
N LEU A 47 -1.67 17.55 -10.02
CA LEU A 47 -1.82 16.69 -8.84
C LEU A 47 -0.51 16.66 -8.04
N VAL A 48 -0.59 17.03 -6.76
CA VAL A 48 0.56 17.07 -5.85
C VAL A 48 0.33 16.14 -4.67
N TRP A 49 1.33 15.32 -4.38
CA TRP A 49 1.33 14.45 -3.20
C TRP A 49 2.08 15.06 -2.03
N THR A 50 1.54 14.91 -0.83
CA THR A 50 2.26 15.16 0.41
C THR A 50 2.13 13.98 1.39
N LYS A 51 3.15 13.77 2.21
CA LYS A 51 3.16 12.83 3.33
C LYS A 51 3.46 13.63 4.59
N ASN A 52 2.54 13.62 5.56
CA ASN A 52 2.66 14.37 6.81
C ASN A 52 2.99 15.86 6.56
N GLY A 53 2.36 16.46 5.54
CA GLY A 53 2.60 17.85 5.14
C GLY A 53 3.88 18.11 4.33
N LYS A 54 4.74 17.10 4.12
CA LYS A 54 5.94 17.22 3.29
C LYS A 54 5.67 16.76 1.86
N LYS A 55 6.04 17.58 0.86
CA LYS A 55 5.91 17.25 -0.57
C LYS A 55 6.66 15.96 -0.92
N MET A 56 6.00 15.11 -1.68
CA MET A 56 6.54 13.86 -2.22
C MET A 56 6.79 14.01 -3.71
N THR A 57 7.97 13.61 -4.17
CA THR A 57 8.34 13.56 -5.60
C THR A 57 8.87 12.19 -5.99
N GLU A 58 9.58 11.53 -5.07
CA GLU A 58 10.02 10.16 -5.25
C GLU A 58 8.84 9.18 -5.30
N GLY A 59 8.84 8.30 -6.30
CA GLY A 59 7.80 7.31 -6.51
C GLY A 59 6.47 7.86 -7.02
N VAL A 60 6.38 9.17 -7.29
CA VAL A 60 5.21 9.80 -7.91
C VAL A 60 5.27 9.65 -9.42
N GLY A 61 4.17 9.15 -10.01
CA GLY A 61 3.95 9.12 -11.45
C GLY A 61 2.54 9.62 -11.77
N THR A 62 2.46 10.76 -12.44
CA THR A 62 1.19 11.33 -12.93
C THR A 62 1.04 11.02 -14.42
N ASP A 63 -0.17 10.69 -14.86
CA ASP A 63 -0.45 10.45 -16.28
C ASP A 63 -0.07 11.70 -17.10
N GLU A 64 0.54 11.50 -18.27
CA GLU A 64 1.08 12.60 -19.10
C GLU A 64 -0.02 13.52 -19.65
N THR A 65 -1.22 12.97 -19.87
CA THR A 65 -2.36 13.69 -20.43
C THR A 65 -3.63 13.34 -19.68
N SER A 66 -4.56 14.29 -19.60
CA SER A 66 -5.88 14.04 -19.06
C SER A 66 -6.71 13.25 -20.07
N THR A 67 -7.45 12.27 -19.56
CA THR A 67 -8.33 11.43 -20.38
C THR A 67 -9.69 12.10 -20.50
N LEU A 68 -10.20 12.26 -21.73
CA LEU A 68 -11.54 12.77 -21.98
C LEU A 68 -12.58 11.68 -21.71
N ASN A 69 -13.53 11.97 -20.82
CA ASN A 69 -14.68 11.12 -20.52
C ASN A 69 -15.97 11.93 -20.77
N GLY A 70 -16.58 11.68 -21.92
CA GLY A 70 -17.72 12.47 -22.41
C GLY A 70 -17.31 13.92 -22.67
N SER A 71 -17.81 14.86 -21.86
CA SER A 71 -17.52 16.29 -21.95
C SER A 71 -16.54 16.80 -20.88
N THR A 72 -16.02 15.91 -20.03
CA THR A 72 -15.16 16.27 -18.89
C THR A 72 -13.86 15.48 -18.91
N TYR A 73 -12.85 15.97 -18.20
CA TYR A 73 -11.53 15.35 -18.12
C TYR A 73 -11.34 14.57 -16.82
N ALA A 74 -10.42 13.62 -16.87
CA ALA A 74 -9.91 12.89 -15.73
C ALA A 74 -8.37 12.83 -15.76
N LEU A 75 -7.73 12.91 -14.61
CA LEU A 75 -6.28 12.81 -14.45
C LEU A 75 -5.96 11.91 -13.25
N THR A 76 -5.02 10.99 -13.45
CA THR A 76 -4.59 10.07 -12.39
C THR A 76 -3.14 10.35 -12.00
N SER A 77 -2.87 10.33 -10.70
CA SER A 77 -1.52 10.31 -10.15
C SER A 77 -1.35 9.13 -9.20
N ARG A 78 -0.19 8.47 -9.28
CA ARG A 78 0.13 7.29 -8.49
C ARG A 78 1.34 7.60 -7.61
N LEU A 79 1.26 7.25 -6.33
CA LEU A 79 2.37 7.36 -5.38
C LEU A 79 2.79 5.96 -4.94
N ARG A 80 3.99 5.54 -5.33
CA ARG A 80 4.59 4.25 -4.98
C ARG A 80 5.51 4.40 -3.78
N ILE A 81 5.19 3.68 -2.70
CA ILE A 81 5.93 3.68 -1.44
C ILE A 81 6.26 2.24 -0.99
N SER A 82 7.03 2.11 0.08
CA SER A 82 7.24 0.81 0.73
C SER A 82 5.98 0.34 1.47
N ALA A 83 5.80 -0.97 1.58
CA ALA A 83 4.71 -1.52 2.42
C ALA A 83 4.85 -1.06 3.89
N GLN A 84 6.07 -0.94 4.41
CA GLN A 84 6.31 -0.48 5.77
C GLN A 84 5.81 0.94 6.01
N GLU A 85 6.02 1.85 5.05
CA GLU A 85 5.48 3.21 5.14
C GLU A 85 3.96 3.25 5.08
N TRP A 86 3.35 2.40 4.24
CA TRP A 86 1.90 2.27 4.17
C TRP A 86 1.31 1.72 5.48
N PHE A 87 1.97 0.76 6.12
CA PHE A 87 1.51 0.14 7.36
C PHE A 87 1.85 0.92 8.64
N ASN A 88 2.10 2.22 8.51
CA ASN A 88 2.23 3.11 9.65
C ASN A 88 0.97 3.99 9.73
N PRO A 89 0.07 3.75 10.69
CA PRO A 89 -1.18 4.50 10.80
C PRO A 89 -0.97 5.99 11.17
N LEU A 90 0.25 6.36 11.60
CA LEU A 90 0.61 7.75 11.85
C LEU A 90 0.93 8.51 10.55
N ASN A 91 1.18 7.81 9.45
CA ASN A 91 1.39 8.45 8.16
C ASN A 91 0.05 8.92 7.57
N ARG A 92 -0.03 10.22 7.27
CA ARG A 92 -1.11 10.86 6.52
C ARG A 92 -0.62 11.15 5.11
N PHE A 93 -1.26 10.53 4.13
CA PHE A 93 -1.01 10.76 2.71
C PHE A 93 -2.10 11.67 2.16
N GLU A 94 -1.72 12.70 1.43
CA GLU A 94 -2.64 13.68 0.88
C GLU A 94 -2.33 13.94 -0.59
N CYS A 95 -3.38 13.99 -1.40
CA CYS A 95 -3.33 14.38 -2.80
C CYS A 95 -4.11 15.68 -2.96
N THR A 96 -3.45 16.69 -3.52
CA THR A 96 -4.01 18.01 -3.77
C THR A 96 -4.12 18.23 -5.28
N ALA A 97 -5.33 18.50 -5.75
CA ALA A 97 -5.60 19.00 -7.09
C ALA A 97 -5.51 20.51 -7.11
N GLU A 98 -4.59 21.04 -7.90
CA GLU A 98 -4.39 22.45 -8.19
C GLU A 98 -5.15 22.75 -9.48
N PHE A 99 -6.30 23.42 -9.37
CA PHE A 99 -7.21 23.68 -10.48
C PHE A 99 -7.54 25.17 -10.58
N PHE A 100 -7.44 25.76 -11.77
CA PHE A 100 -7.73 27.19 -11.97
C PHE A 100 -9.20 27.40 -12.32
N LYS A 101 -9.91 28.15 -11.48
CA LYS A 101 -11.33 28.48 -11.66
C LYS A 101 -11.58 29.96 -11.44
N ASN A 102 -12.24 30.61 -12.41
CA ASN A 102 -12.65 32.02 -12.35
C ASN A 102 -11.52 32.99 -11.97
N GLY A 103 -10.29 32.75 -12.43
CA GLY A 103 -9.12 33.57 -12.11
C GLY A 103 -8.50 33.33 -10.73
N SER A 104 -8.96 32.30 -10.00
CA SER A 104 -8.43 31.87 -8.70
C SER A 104 -7.95 30.43 -8.74
N LEU A 105 -6.91 30.12 -7.96
CA LEU A 105 -6.44 28.74 -7.78
C LEU A 105 -7.28 28.04 -6.71
N GLU A 106 -8.03 27.04 -7.13
CA GLU A 106 -8.80 26.16 -6.26
C GLU A 106 -7.94 24.95 -5.88
N LEU A 107 -7.78 24.70 -4.57
CA LEU A 107 -6.98 23.60 -4.02
C LEU A 107 -7.90 22.54 -3.40
N ILE A 108 -8.14 21.46 -4.14
CA ILE A 108 -9.04 20.38 -3.70
C ILE A 108 -8.17 19.24 -3.21
N HIS A 109 -8.15 19.04 -1.89
CA HIS A 109 -7.32 18.01 -1.26
C HIS A 109 -8.16 16.87 -0.70
N LYS A 110 -7.61 15.67 -0.79
CA LYS A 110 -8.09 14.47 -0.11
C LYS A 110 -6.94 13.83 0.62
N PHE A 111 -7.24 13.15 1.72
CA PHE A 111 -6.23 12.45 2.49
C PHE A 111 -6.73 11.07 2.93
N ILE A 112 -5.76 10.18 3.15
CA ILE A 112 -5.96 8.88 3.76
C ILE A 112 -4.83 8.61 4.75
N TYR A 113 -5.11 7.84 5.79
CA TYR A 113 -4.11 7.38 6.74
C TYR A 113 -3.54 6.04 6.31
N GLY A 114 -2.31 5.77 6.73
CA GLY A 114 -1.72 4.44 6.61
C GLY A 114 -2.56 3.38 7.30
N ASP A 115 -2.48 2.15 6.81
CA ASP A 115 -3.19 1.02 7.40
C ASP A 115 -2.49 0.55 8.67
N ALA A 116 -3.24 0.21 9.72
CA ALA A 116 -2.67 -0.38 10.94
C ALA A 116 -2.18 -1.83 10.72
N GLY A 117 -2.49 -2.45 9.56
CA GLY A 117 -1.81 -3.65 9.11
C GLY A 117 -2.16 -4.91 9.89
N CYS A 118 -3.43 -5.07 10.30
CA CYS A 118 -3.92 -6.28 10.96
C CYS A 118 -3.54 -7.58 10.19
N TYR A 119 -3.45 -7.50 8.85
CA TYR A 119 -3.01 -8.61 8.00
C TYR A 119 -1.52 -8.97 8.11
N ILE A 120 -0.61 -7.98 8.24
CA ILE A 120 0.83 -8.26 8.46
C ILE A 120 1.03 -8.94 9.81
N PHE A 121 0.31 -8.49 10.84
CA PHE A 121 0.36 -9.11 12.16
C PHE A 121 -0.01 -10.60 12.10
N ARG A 122 -1.05 -10.97 11.32
CA ARG A 122 -1.45 -12.37 11.12
C ARG A 122 -0.41 -13.20 10.37
N GLU A 123 0.18 -12.70 9.28
CA GLU A 123 1.22 -13.42 8.52
C GLU A 123 2.46 -13.69 9.39
N ASN A 124 2.91 -12.67 10.13
CA ASN A 124 4.02 -12.81 11.08
C ASN A 124 3.69 -13.78 12.22
N TYR A 125 2.48 -13.68 12.80
CA TYR A 125 2.01 -14.61 13.83
C TYR A 125 1.99 -16.05 13.32
N GLN A 126 1.51 -16.25 12.09
CA GLN A 126 1.46 -17.58 11.47
C GLN A 126 2.86 -18.14 11.23
N ARG A 127 3.83 -17.31 10.81
CA ARG A 127 5.24 -17.71 10.68
C ARG A 127 5.87 -18.05 12.03
N SER A 128 5.62 -17.23 13.07
CA SER A 128 6.09 -17.47 14.43
C SER A 128 5.48 -18.73 15.05
N ALA A 129 4.17 -18.96 14.88
CA ALA A 129 3.50 -20.17 15.35
C ALA A 129 4.01 -21.41 14.61
N THR A 130 4.30 -21.30 13.32
CA THR A 130 4.89 -22.38 12.53
C THR A 130 6.30 -22.72 13.01
N ALA A 131 7.13 -21.71 13.31
CA ALA A 131 8.44 -21.93 13.93
C ALA A 131 8.34 -22.61 15.30
N GLY A 132 7.39 -22.18 16.14
CA GLY A 132 7.12 -22.82 17.43
C GLY A 132 6.73 -24.30 17.29
N LYS A 133 5.91 -24.64 16.30
CA LYS A 133 5.57 -26.05 15.98
C LYS A 133 6.79 -26.87 15.57
N PHE A 134 7.68 -26.32 14.72
CA PHE A 134 8.91 -27.02 14.35
C PHE A 134 9.83 -27.26 15.56
N VAL A 135 10.00 -26.27 16.43
CA VAL A 135 10.77 -26.42 17.68
C VAL A 135 10.18 -27.53 18.54
N TYR A 136 8.86 -27.54 18.73
CA TYR A 136 8.18 -28.55 19.52
C TYR A 136 8.37 -29.97 18.94
N ILE A 137 8.24 -30.14 17.63
CA ILE A 137 8.48 -31.42 16.94
C ILE A 137 9.93 -31.88 17.11
N MET A 138 10.90 -30.97 16.99
CA MET A 138 12.33 -31.31 17.20
C MET A 138 12.61 -31.78 18.63
N LEU A 139 11.97 -31.16 19.63
CA LEU A 139 12.12 -31.57 21.04
C LEU A 139 11.56 -32.98 21.29
N ILE A 140 10.40 -33.32 20.71
CA ILE A 140 9.81 -34.67 20.81
C ILE A 140 10.75 -35.70 20.19
N PHE A 141 11.26 -35.44 18.99
CA PHE A 141 12.16 -36.37 18.31
C PHE A 141 13.44 -36.61 19.12
N LYS A 142 13.99 -35.54 19.71
CA LYS A 142 15.15 -35.62 20.60
C LYS A 142 14.86 -36.48 21.84
N SER A 143 13.68 -36.32 22.46
CA SER A 143 13.24 -37.14 23.60
C SER A 143 13.15 -38.62 23.25
N ILE A 144 12.59 -38.98 22.09
CA ILE A 144 12.47 -40.38 21.64
C ILE A 144 13.87 -41.00 21.42
N LEU A 145 14.78 -40.26 20.79
CA LEU A 145 16.17 -40.71 20.60
C LEU A 145 16.89 -40.97 21.93
N TYR A 146 16.73 -40.08 22.92
CA TYR A 146 17.29 -40.30 24.25
C TYR A 146 16.70 -41.55 24.92
N GLY A 147 15.39 -41.78 24.79
CA GLY A 147 14.72 -42.96 25.31
C GLY A 147 15.27 -44.27 24.72
N ILE A 148 15.44 -44.33 23.39
CA ILE A 148 16.01 -45.49 22.70
C ILE A 148 17.46 -45.74 23.15
N PHE A 149 18.27 -44.68 23.26
CA PHE A 149 19.66 -44.78 23.66
C PHE A 149 19.83 -45.36 25.08
N VAL A 150 19.06 -44.84 26.05
CA VAL A 150 19.12 -45.32 27.44
C VAL A 150 18.62 -46.75 27.56
N MET A 151 17.55 -47.11 26.87
CA MET A 151 17.05 -48.50 26.83
C MET A 151 18.09 -49.46 26.23
N GLY A 152 18.79 -49.04 25.17
CA GLY A 152 19.88 -49.80 24.57
C GLY A 152 21.01 -50.08 25.57
N MET A 153 21.46 -49.06 26.30
CA MET A 153 22.47 -49.24 27.36
C MET A 153 22.00 -50.18 28.48
N MET A 154 20.76 -50.04 28.95
CA MET A 154 20.20 -50.86 30.03
C MET A 154 20.15 -52.35 29.65
N LEU A 155 19.73 -52.66 28.43
CA LEU A 155 19.71 -54.03 27.91
C LEU A 155 21.12 -54.61 27.75
N TRP A 156 22.07 -53.77 27.31
CA TRP A 156 23.46 -54.17 27.17
C TRP A 156 24.13 -54.46 28.52
N TYR A 157 23.87 -53.60 29.51
CA TYR A 157 24.36 -53.77 30.89
C TYR A 157 23.85 -55.07 31.52
N LYS A 158 22.56 -55.37 31.39
CA LYS A 158 21.93 -56.59 31.93
C LYS A 158 22.40 -57.90 31.24
N LYS A 159 23.07 -57.79 30.09
CA LYS A 159 23.67 -58.94 29.40
C LYS A 159 25.10 -59.23 29.88
N MET A 160 25.79 -58.23 30.44
CA MET A 160 27.18 -58.36 30.91
C MET A 160 27.33 -58.75 32.38
N TYR A 161 26.27 -58.61 33.18
CA TYR A 161 26.21 -58.94 34.61
C TYR A 161 25.00 -59.80 34.90
#